data_AF-A0A2W4LB86-F1
#
_entry.id   AF-A0A2W4LB86-F1
#
_cell.length_a   1.000
_cell.length_b   1.000
_cell.length_c   1.000
_cell.angle_alpha   90.00
_cell.angle_beta   90.00
_cell.angle_gamma   90.00
#
_symmetry.space_group_name_H-M   'P 1'
#
loop_
_entity.id
_entity.type
_entity.pdbx_description
1 polymer ?
#
loop_
_entity_poly.entity_id
_entity_poly.type
_entity_poly.pdbx_seq_one_letter_code
_entity_poly.pdbx_strand_id
1 'polypeptide(L)'
;LGRLRARGASRLAIRAKLAARGVEAAAIDRALERETIEEPEAELEAARALARRRRLGPHRPESERAEHRRRDFAALARAGFSFDIVRRVLGEEEGEGEF
;
A
#
# COMPACT_ATOMS: atom_id res chain seq x y z
N LEU A 1 1.21 -13.57 7.38
CA LEU A 1 1.34 -12.36 6.55
C LEU A 1 1.49 -11.08 7.40
N GLY A 2 0.85 -11.01 8.58
CA GLY A 2 0.86 -9.87 9.51
C GLY A 2 2.19 -9.14 9.75
N ARG A 3 3.34 -9.82 9.94
CA ARG A 3 4.64 -9.11 10.10
C ARG A 3 5.10 -8.33 8.86
N LEU A 4 4.73 -8.77 7.65
CA LEU A 4 5.04 -8.05 6.42
C LEU A 4 4.07 -6.88 6.23
N ARG A 5 2.78 -7.08 6.51
CA ARG A 5 1.74 -6.05 6.53
C ARG A 5 2.05 -4.91 7.49
N ALA A 6 2.43 -5.23 8.73
CA ALA A 6 2.82 -4.24 9.74
C ALA A 6 4.03 -3.38 9.33
N ARG A 7 4.87 -3.88 8.41
CA ARG A 7 6.01 -3.14 7.83
C ARG A 7 5.63 -2.35 6.56
N GLY A 8 4.36 -2.39 6.18
CA GLY A 8 3.81 -1.74 5.01
C GLY A 8 4.14 -2.42 3.69
N ALA A 9 4.17 -3.76 3.68
CA ALA A 9 4.30 -4.52 2.44
C ALA A 9 2.93 -4.69 1.77
N SER A 10 2.86 -4.36 0.49
CA SER A 10 1.70 -4.60 -0.37
C SER A 10 1.55 -6.08 -0.73
N ARG A 11 0.39 -6.47 -1.28
CA ARG A 11 0.17 -7.80 -1.87
C ARG A 11 1.27 -8.16 -2.86
N LEU A 12 1.61 -7.24 -3.76
CA LEU A 12 2.65 -7.45 -4.78
C LEU A 12 4.04 -7.65 -4.14
N ALA A 13 4.39 -6.83 -3.15
CA ALA A 13 5.66 -6.95 -2.45
C ALA A 13 5.77 -8.25 -1.65
N ILE A 14 4.66 -8.69 -1.03
CA ILE A 14 4.59 -9.97 -0.32
C ILE A 14 4.76 -11.13 -1.31
N ARG A 15 4.03 -11.12 -2.42
CA ARG A 15 4.15 -12.14 -3.47
C ARG A 15 5.59 -12.25 -3.98
N ALA A 16 6.20 -11.13 -4.36
CA ALA A 16 7.59 -11.10 -4.83
C ALA A 16 8.56 -11.67 -3.79
N LYS A 17 8.38 -11.31 -2.51
CA LYS A 17 9.25 -11.78 -1.42
C LYS A 17 9.12 -13.27 -1.13
N LEU A 18 7.91 -13.82 -1.24
CA LEU A 18 7.67 -15.25 -1.04
C LEU A 18 8.12 -16.07 -2.25
N ALA A 19 7.88 -15.57 -3.47
CA ALA A 19 8.37 -16.19 -4.71
C ALA A 19 9.91 -16.26 -4.74
N ALA A 20 10.60 -15.18 -4.31
CA ALA A 20 12.06 -15.18 -4.18
C ALA A 20 12.60 -16.20 -3.17
N ARG A 21 11.73 -16.76 -2.30
CA ARG A 21 12.07 -17.84 -1.36
C ARG A 21 11.67 -19.23 -1.87
N GLY A 22 11.20 -19.33 -3.11
CA GLY A 22 10.78 -20.59 -3.73
C GLY A 22 9.39 -21.06 -3.28
N VAL A 23 8.57 -20.19 -2.68
CA VAL A 23 7.18 -20.55 -2.36
C VAL A 23 6.37 -20.59 -3.64
N GLU A 24 5.58 -21.65 -3.80
CA GLU A 24 4.74 -21.88 -4.97
C GLU A 24 3.67 -20.77 -5.12
N ALA A 25 3.41 -20.36 -6.36
CA ALA A 25 2.57 -19.21 -6.67
C ALA A 25 1.11 -19.40 -6.21
N ALA A 26 0.50 -20.56 -6.45
CA ALA A 26 -0.86 -20.85 -6.01
C ALA A 26 -0.98 -20.92 -4.49
N ALA A 27 0.06 -21.34 -3.76
CA ALA A 27 0.09 -21.28 -2.30
C ALA A 27 0.12 -19.82 -1.79
N ILE A 28 0.91 -18.95 -2.44
CA ILE A 28 0.93 -17.51 -2.14
C ILE A 28 -0.45 -16.90 -2.40
N ASP A 29 -1.05 -17.23 -3.54
CA ASP A 29 -2.33 -16.65 -3.98
C ASP A 29 -3.47 -17.05 -3.06
N ARG A 30 -3.57 -18.34 -2.72
CA ARG A 30 -4.53 -18.81 -1.72
C ARG A 30 -4.36 -18.11 -0.37
N ALA A 31 -3.12 -17.90 0.08
CA ALA A 31 -2.87 -17.22 1.36
C ALA A 31 -3.29 -15.74 1.32
N LEU A 32 -3.02 -15.03 0.22
CA LEU A 32 -3.39 -13.63 0.06
C LEU A 32 -4.90 -13.44 -0.18
N GLU A 33 -5.55 -14.36 -0.89
CA GLU A 33 -7.01 -14.38 -1.07
C GLU A 33 -7.71 -14.61 0.25
N ARG A 34 -7.25 -15.59 1.03
CA ARG A 34 -7.77 -15.84 2.38
C ARG A 34 -7.64 -14.62 3.27
N GLU A 35 -6.48 -13.96 3.29
CA GLU A 35 -6.29 -12.70 4.04
C GLU A 35 -7.24 -11.61 3.57
N THR A 36 -7.52 -11.52 2.26
CA THR A 36 -8.45 -10.51 1.74
C THR A 36 -9.89 -10.74 2.21
N ILE A 37 -10.28 -12.01 2.42
CA ILE A 37 -11.61 -12.38 2.92
C ILE A 37 -11.69 -12.17 4.45
N GLU A 38 -10.65 -12.58 5.19
CA GLU A 38 -10.61 -12.50 6.65
C GLU A 38 -10.34 -11.07 7.16
N GLU A 39 -9.53 -10.30 6.44
CA GLU A 39 -9.08 -8.94 6.78
C GLU A 39 -9.11 -8.01 5.55
N PRO A 40 -10.30 -7.56 5.09
CA PRO A 40 -10.45 -6.72 3.90
C PRO A 40 -9.63 -5.42 3.94
N GLU A 41 -9.41 -4.84 5.13
CA GLU A 41 -8.61 -3.64 5.31
C GLU A 41 -7.10 -3.87 5.39
N ALA A 42 -6.60 -5.11 5.38
CA ALA A 42 -5.18 -5.41 5.60
C ALA A 42 -4.24 -4.71 4.61
N GLU A 43 -4.64 -4.59 3.34
CA GLU A 43 -3.89 -3.86 2.31
C GLU A 43 -3.84 -2.35 2.59
N LEU A 44 -4.98 -1.78 2.99
CA LEU A 44 -5.11 -0.35 3.31
C LEU A 44 -4.29 0.00 4.56
N GLU A 45 -4.36 -0.82 5.61
CA GLU A 45 -3.59 -0.64 6.83
C GLU A 45 -2.08 -0.79 6.60
N ALA A 46 -1.66 -1.71 5.73
CA ALA A 46 -0.26 -1.80 5.31
C ALA A 46 0.19 -0.52 4.60
N ALA A 47 -0.63 0.03 3.71
CA ALA A 47 -0.32 1.28 3.02
C ALA A 47 -0.24 2.47 3.99
N ARG A 48 -1.17 2.59 4.95
CA ARG A 48 -1.12 3.58 6.03
C ARG A 48 0.14 3.44 6.89
N ALA A 49 0.52 2.22 7.24
CA ALA A 49 1.74 1.94 8.00
C ALA A 49 2.99 2.39 7.23
N LEU A 50 3.05 2.15 5.91
CA LEU A 50 4.15 2.63 5.07
C LEU A 50 4.18 4.16 5.00
N ALA A 51 3.02 4.79 4.75
CA ALA A 51 2.89 6.23 4.66
C ALA A 51 3.31 6.93 5.95
N ARG A 52 2.87 6.43 7.12
CA ARG A 52 3.27 6.93 8.44
C ARG A 52 4.78 6.79 8.66
N ARG A 53 5.36 5.62 8.35
CA ARG A 53 6.81 5.39 8.51
C ARG A 53 7.66 6.29 7.62
N ARG A 54 7.19 6.58 6.40
CA ARG A 54 7.89 7.43 5.43
C ARG A 54 7.47 8.91 5.48
N ARG A 55 6.58 9.28 6.41
CA ARG A 55 5.99 10.63 6.55
C ARG A 55 5.46 11.17 5.21
N LEU A 56 4.67 10.34 4.52
CA LEU A 56 4.05 10.68 3.23
C LEU A 56 2.66 11.31 3.45
N GLY A 57 2.24 12.15 2.50
CA GLY A 57 0.89 12.70 2.41
C GLY A 57 0.43 13.39 3.70
N PRO A 58 -0.65 12.91 4.34
CA PRO A 58 -1.22 13.54 5.53
C PRO A 58 -0.26 13.57 6.74
N HIS A 59 0.79 12.75 6.73
CA HIS A 59 1.80 12.72 7.80
C HIS A 59 2.94 13.74 7.61
N ARG A 60 2.95 14.48 6.49
CA ARG A 60 3.85 15.60 6.21
C ARG A 60 3.17 16.94 6.60
N PRO A 61 3.94 17.98 6.98
CA PRO A 61 3.39 19.33 7.15
C PRO A 61 2.59 19.79 5.94
N GLU A 62 1.46 20.46 6.19
CA GLU A 62 0.51 20.87 5.16
C GLU A 62 1.14 21.71 4.04
N SER A 63 2.05 22.61 4.41
CA SER A 63 2.80 23.48 3.49
C SER A 63 3.59 22.71 2.42
N GLU A 64 4.03 21.49 2.72
CA GLU A 64 4.82 20.68 1.80
C GLU A 64 3.99 19.61 1.07
N ARG A 65 2.73 19.39 1.47
CA ARG A 65 1.91 18.30 0.90
C ARG A 65 1.76 18.47 -0.61
N ALA A 66 1.42 19.67 -1.07
CA ALA A 66 1.13 19.94 -2.48
C ALA A 66 2.33 19.66 -3.40
N GLU A 67 3.53 20.10 -3.01
CA GLU A 67 4.76 19.90 -3.78
C GLU A 67 5.18 18.42 -3.84
N HIS A 68 4.88 17.68 -2.77
CA HIS A 68 5.28 16.29 -2.65
C HIS A 68 4.21 15.27 -3.04
N ARG A 69 2.96 15.69 -3.31
CA ARG A 69 1.84 14.80 -3.69
C ARG A 69 2.23 13.75 -4.73
N ARG A 70 2.75 14.20 -5.88
CA ARG A 70 3.17 13.30 -6.97
C ARG A 70 4.27 12.33 -6.53
N ARG A 71 5.20 12.78 -5.67
CA ARG A 71 6.30 11.95 -5.16
C ARG A 71 5.78 10.90 -4.17
N ASP A 72 4.84 11.28 -3.32
CA ASP A 72 4.22 10.40 -2.32
C ASP A 72 3.35 9.34 -3.00
N PHE A 73 2.57 9.75 -4.00
CA PHE A 73 1.81 8.85 -4.86
C PHE A 73 2.74 7.82 -5.52
N ALA A 74 3.79 8.30 -6.19
CA ALA A 74 4.75 7.42 -6.85
C ALA A 74 5.50 6.50 -5.86
N ALA A 75 5.74 6.95 -4.62
CA ALA A 75 6.38 6.13 -3.60
C ALA A 75 5.49 4.96 -3.15
N LEU A 76 4.18 5.17 -3.01
CA LEU A 76 3.23 4.12 -2.67
C LEU A 76 2.96 3.18 -3.87
N ALA A 77 2.80 3.73 -5.07
CA ALA A 77 2.65 2.92 -6.29
C ALA A 77 3.87 2.01 -6.54
N ARG A 78 5.10 2.53 -6.37
CA ARG A 78 6.33 1.72 -6.46
C ARG A 78 6.48 0.69 -5.34
N ALA A 79 5.80 0.89 -4.21
CA ALA A 79 5.71 -0.13 -3.17
C ALA A 79 4.70 -1.25 -3.51
N GLY A 80 3.97 -1.11 -4.62
CA GLY A 80 3.05 -2.11 -5.16
C GLY A 80 1.62 -1.99 -4.67
N PHE A 81 1.21 -0.84 -4.14
CA PHE A 81 -0.18 -0.57 -3.79
C PHE A 81 -0.97 -0.14 -5.03
N SER A 82 -2.25 -0.54 -5.11
CA SER A 82 -3.15 -0.13 -6.19
C SER A 82 -3.50 1.36 -6.09
N PHE A 83 -3.91 1.93 -7.23
CA PHE A 83 -4.34 3.33 -7.33
C PHE A 83 -5.35 3.71 -6.24
N ASP A 84 -6.41 2.90 -6.06
CA ASP A 84 -7.46 3.16 -5.07
C ASP A 84 -6.94 3.21 -3.64
N ILE A 85 -5.99 2.32 -3.29
CA ILE A 85 -5.37 2.31 -1.96
C ILE A 85 -4.50 3.55 -1.77
N VAL A 86 -3.71 3.93 -2.79
CA VAL A 86 -2.87 5.13 -2.72
C VAL A 86 -3.73 6.38 -2.51
N ARG A 87 -4.78 6.54 -3.31
CA ARG A 87 -5.76 7.65 -3.21
C ARG A 87 -6.33 7.76 -1.79
N ARG A 88 -6.87 6.65 -1.27
CA ARG A 88 -7.46 6.59 0.09
C ARG A 88 -6.45 6.91 1.19
N VAL A 89 -5.19 6.50 1.05
CA VAL A 89 -4.14 6.75 2.05
C VAL A 89 -3.68 8.21 2.05
N LEU A 90 -3.64 8.84 0.87
CA LEU A 90 -3.27 10.25 0.75
C LEU A 90 -4.40 11.22 1.12
N GLY A 91 -5.58 10.70 1.46
CA GLY A 91 -6.74 11.51 1.84
C GLY A 91 -7.39 12.19 0.63
N GLU A 92 -7.21 11.63 -0.57
CA GLU A 92 -7.96 12.05 -1.74
C GLU A 92 -9.37 11.45 -1.60
N GLU A 93 -10.32 12.26 -1.11
CA GLU A 93 -11.75 11.95 -1.26
C GLU A 93 -12.08 11.83 -2.76
N GLU A 94 -13.23 11.27 -3.11
CA GLU A 94 -13.70 11.18 -4.51
C GLU A 94 -13.95 12.59 -5.06
N GLY A 95 -12.87 13.31 -5.33
CA GLY A 95 -12.84 14.54 -6.09
C GLY A 95 -12.43 14.17 -7.50
N GLU A 96 -13.35 14.41 -8.41
CA GLU A 96 -13.20 14.40 -9.86
C GLU A 96 -11.86 15.05 -10.26
N GLY A 97 -10.82 14.22 -10.37
CA GLY A 97 -9.54 14.63 -10.91
C GLY A 97 -9.53 14.25 -12.38
N GLU A 98 -10.03 15.15 -13.24
CA GLU A 98 -9.65 15.14 -14.65
C GLU A 98 -8.11 15.09 -14.72
N PHE A 99 -7.61 14.02 -15.33
CA PHE A 99 -6.19 13.84 -15.62
C PHE A 99 -5.75 14.75 -16.77
#